data_AF-A0A7X7HWD7-F1
#
_entry.id   AF-A0A7X7HWD7-F1
#
_cell.length_a   1.000
_cell.length_b   1.000
_cell.length_c   1.000
_cell.angle_alpha   90.00
_cell.angle_beta   90.00
_cell.angle_gamma   90.00
#
_symmetry.space_group_name_H-M   'P 1'
#
loop_
_entity.id
_entity.type
_entity.pdbx_description
1 polymer ?
#
loop_
_entity_poly.entity_id
_entity_poly.type
_entity_poly.pdbx_seq_one_letter_code
_entity_poly.pdbx_strand_id
1 'polypeptide(L)'
;MPELPEVEVVRRGLADHVVGRRIVDVSVTGLRTARRQPGGATEIEDRLRGRTVTGARRRGKYLWLTLDAGDAADADCLLVHLGMSGQMLVTGAGAPPVRHLHARAILDDDTEL
;
A
#
# COMPACT_ATOMS: atom_id res chain seq x y z
N MET A 1 14.56 11.94 -4.22
CA MET A 1 13.54 12.45 -3.29
C MET A 1 12.28 12.69 -4.09
N PRO A 2 11.27 11.80 -4.02
CA PRO A 2 9.98 12.04 -4.65
C PRO A 2 9.41 13.38 -4.19
N GLU A 3 9.15 14.27 -5.15
CA GLU A 3 8.48 15.54 -4.93
C GLU A 3 6.99 15.40 -5.27
N LEU A 4 6.25 16.50 -5.20
CA LEU A 4 4.81 16.51 -5.45
C LEU A 4 4.42 15.85 -6.80
N PRO A 5 5.12 16.12 -7.92
CA PRO A 5 4.78 15.51 -9.20
C PRO A 5 5.00 13.99 -9.21
N GLU A 6 6.11 13.49 -8.65
CA GLU A 6 6.40 12.05 -8.61
C GLU A 6 5.41 11.31 -7.72
N VAL A 7 5.05 11.88 -6.57
CA VAL A 7 4.03 11.29 -5.68
C VAL A 7 2.66 11.25 -6.39
N GLU A 8 2.34 12.24 -7.22
CA GLU A 8 1.12 12.23 -8.04
C GLU A 8 1.15 11.16 -9.14
N VAL A 9 2.31 10.93 -9.78
CA VAL A 9 2.48 9.83 -10.74
C VAL A 9 2.27 8.49 -10.05
N VAL A 10 2.87 8.27 -8.87
CA VAL A 10 2.64 7.04 -8.09
C VAL A 10 1.17 6.89 -7.73
N ARG A 11 0.51 7.96 -7.24
CA ARG A 11 -0.92 7.91 -6.90
C ARG A 11 -1.80 7.54 -8.11
N ARG A 12 -1.48 8.03 -9.31
CA ARG A 12 -2.20 7.67 -10.55
C ARG A 12 -2.01 6.19 -10.89
N GLY A 13 -0.77 5.69 -10.89
CA GLY A 13 -0.51 4.27 -11.14
C GLY A 13 -1.23 3.36 -10.14
N LEU A 14 -1.25 3.72 -8.86
CA LEU A 14 -2.03 2.98 -7.86
C LEU A 14 -3.54 3.07 -8.10
N ALA A 15 -4.04 4.22 -8.57
CA ALA A 15 -5.44 4.35 -8.93
C ALA A 15 -5.84 3.43 -10.09
N ASP A 16 -4.95 3.29 -11.08
CA ASP A 16 -5.22 2.51 -12.29
C ASP A 16 -5.09 0.99 -12.07
N HIS A 17 -4.20 0.57 -11.17
CA HIS A 17 -3.85 -0.84 -11.01
C HIS A 17 -4.34 -1.49 -9.71
N VAL A 18 -4.58 -0.71 -8.64
CA VAL A 18 -4.87 -1.26 -7.30
C VAL A 18 -6.31 -0.98 -6.85
N VAL A 19 -6.90 0.14 -7.28
CA VAL A 19 -8.28 0.47 -6.87
C VAL A 19 -9.27 -0.53 -7.47
N GLY A 20 -10.17 -1.04 -6.63
CA GLY A 20 -11.11 -2.12 -6.94
C GLY A 20 -10.57 -3.52 -6.62
N ARG A 21 -9.28 -3.65 -6.29
CA ARG A 21 -8.67 -4.94 -5.95
C ARG A 21 -8.79 -5.25 -4.46
N ARG A 22 -9.03 -6.52 -4.15
CA ARG A 22 -8.97 -7.03 -2.78
C ARG A 22 -7.56 -7.49 -2.44
N ILE A 23 -7.09 -7.09 -1.26
CA ILE A 23 -5.81 -7.52 -0.70
C ILE A 23 -6.00 -8.92 -0.10
N VAL A 24 -5.34 -9.92 -0.68
CA VAL A 24 -5.43 -11.32 -0.28
C VAL A 24 -4.44 -11.62 0.85
N ASP A 25 -3.23 -11.11 0.75
CA ASP A 25 -2.20 -11.29 1.77
C ASP A 25 -1.28 -10.07 1.84
N VAL A 26 -0.66 -9.86 3.00
CA VAL A 26 0.25 -8.74 3.26
C VAL A 26 1.41 -9.21 4.11
N SER A 27 2.61 -8.74 3.77
CA SER A 27 3.80 -8.92 4.58
C SER A 27 4.57 -7.61 4.70
N VAL A 28 4.87 -7.19 5.93
CA VAL A 28 5.64 -5.98 6.24
C VAL A 28 6.93 -6.37 6.97
N THR A 29 8.03 -6.49 6.23
CA THR A 29 9.32 -6.95 6.76
C THR A 29 10.26 -5.81 7.17
N GLY A 30 10.00 -4.58 6.68
CA GLY A 30 10.85 -3.44 6.95
C GLY A 30 10.71 -2.86 8.36
N LEU A 31 11.80 -2.89 9.14
CA LEU A 31 11.87 -2.37 10.52
C LEU A 31 11.51 -0.88 10.67
N ARG A 32 11.45 -0.13 9.56
CA ARG A 32 11.11 1.30 9.57
C ARG A 32 9.76 1.62 8.92
N THR A 33 9.11 0.62 8.31
CA THR A 33 7.88 0.81 7.53
C THR A 33 6.67 1.10 8.42
N ALA A 34 6.55 0.37 9.54
CA ALA A 34 5.38 0.46 10.44
C ALA A 34 5.58 1.40 11.65
N ARG A 35 6.58 2.28 11.66
CA ARG A 35 6.98 3.07 12.85
C ARG A 35 5.91 3.97 13.45
N ARG A 36 4.90 4.34 12.66
CA ARG A 36 3.79 5.21 13.10
C ARG A 36 2.53 4.42 13.49
N GLN A 37 2.56 3.09 13.38
CA GLN A 37 1.49 2.22 13.82
C GLN A 37 1.81 1.66 15.21
N PRO A 38 0.97 1.87 16.24
CA PRO A 38 1.22 1.37 17.60
C PRO A 38 1.43 -0.15 17.66
N GLY A 39 0.60 -0.95 16.98
CA GLY A 39 0.75 -2.41 16.88
C GLY A 39 1.74 -2.87 15.81
N GLY A 40 2.48 -1.95 15.19
CA GLY A 40 3.56 -2.26 14.26
C GLY A 40 3.10 -2.98 12.99
N ALA A 41 3.98 -3.85 12.47
CA ALA A 41 3.77 -4.56 11.21
C ALA A 41 2.55 -5.48 11.25
N THR A 42 2.39 -6.25 12.32
CA THR A 42 1.28 -7.20 12.49
C THR A 42 -0.07 -6.50 12.44
N GLU A 43 -0.23 -5.36 13.12
CA GLU A 43 -1.49 -4.62 13.06
C GLU A 43 -1.78 -4.07 11.65
N ILE A 44 -0.76 -3.66 10.90
CA ILE A 44 -0.95 -3.26 9.49
C ILE A 44 -1.40 -4.46 8.65
N GLU A 45 -0.73 -5.61 8.79
CA GLU A 45 -1.08 -6.82 8.04
C GLU A 45 -2.52 -7.27 8.33
N ASP A 46 -2.92 -7.31 9.60
CA ASP A 46 -4.27 -7.71 10.02
C ASP A 46 -5.34 -6.75 9.55
N ARG A 47 -5.09 -5.44 9.59
CA ARG A 47 -6.04 -4.42 9.11
C ARG A 47 -6.19 -4.38 7.60
N LEU A 48 -5.17 -4.82 6.84
CA LEU A 48 -5.19 -4.78 5.38
C LEU A 48 -5.68 -6.08 4.74
N ARG A 49 -5.43 -7.24 5.37
CA ARG A 49 -5.82 -8.53 4.81
C ARG A 49 -7.33 -8.63 4.63
N GLY A 50 -7.76 -9.04 3.45
CA GLY A 50 -9.17 -9.19 3.07
C GLY A 50 -9.87 -7.90 2.65
N ARG A 51 -9.21 -6.74 2.73
CA ARG A 51 -9.81 -5.43 2.42
C ARG A 51 -9.79 -5.12 0.94
N THR A 52 -10.78 -4.39 0.47
CA THR A 52 -10.80 -3.86 -0.91
C THR A 52 -10.28 -2.43 -0.93
N VAL A 53 -9.34 -2.13 -1.83
CA VAL A 53 -8.89 -0.74 -2.04
C VAL A 53 -9.95 0.02 -2.82
N THR A 54 -10.54 1.05 -2.22
CA THR A 54 -11.65 1.83 -2.80
C THR A 54 -11.21 3.13 -3.46
N GLY A 55 -9.95 3.52 -3.30
CA GLY A 55 -9.44 4.76 -3.87
C GLY A 55 -7.98 5.03 -3.53
N ALA A 56 -7.35 5.86 -4.35
CA ALA A 56 -6.04 6.43 -4.09
C ALA A 56 -6.14 7.95 -4.00
N ARG A 57 -5.52 8.53 -2.98
CA ARG A 57 -5.57 9.97 -2.67
C ARG A 57 -4.17 10.48 -2.34
N ARG A 58 -3.98 11.80 -2.42
CA ARG A 58 -2.71 12.46 -2.12
C ARG A 58 -2.93 13.84 -1.52
N ARG A 59 -2.07 14.20 -0.57
CA ARG A 59 -1.94 15.57 -0.07
C ARG A 59 -0.47 15.85 0.23
N GLY A 60 0.10 16.82 -0.46
CA GLY A 60 1.54 17.07 -0.35
C GLY A 60 2.34 15.83 -0.79
N LYS A 61 3.32 15.44 0.03
CA LYS A 61 4.17 14.24 -0.19
C LYS A 61 3.61 12.96 0.43
N TYR A 62 2.40 13.03 0.98
CA TYR A 62 1.67 11.87 1.49
C TYR A 62 0.67 11.39 0.44
N LEU A 63 0.56 10.08 0.31
CA LEU A 63 -0.51 9.42 -0.42
C LEU A 63 -1.19 8.41 0.51
N TRP A 64 -2.45 8.08 0.24
CA TRP A 64 -3.12 7.01 0.96
C TRP A 64 -4.07 6.23 0.06
N LEU A 65 -4.19 4.94 0.37
CA LEU A 65 -5.21 4.06 -0.20
C LEU A 65 -6.39 4.02 0.76
N THR A 66 -7.58 4.37 0.31
CA THR A 66 -8.81 4.16 1.08
C THR A 66 -9.24 2.71 0.95
N LEU A 67 -9.77 2.15 2.03
CA LEU A 67 -10.25 0.78 2.07
C LEU A 67 -11.77 0.77 2.20
N ASP A 68 -12.39 -0.37 1.92
CA ASP A 68 -13.78 -0.60 2.31
C ASP A 68 -13.91 -0.63 3.85
N ALA A 69 -15.13 -0.63 4.37
CA ALA A 69 -15.39 -0.74 5.81
C ALA A 69 -15.36 -2.20 6.30
N GLY A 70 -15.70 -3.17 5.43
CA GLY A 70 -15.71 -4.61 5.77
C GLY A 70 -16.49 -4.85 7.06
N ASP A 71 -15.89 -5.57 8.00
CA ASP A 71 -16.51 -5.83 9.31
C ASP A 71 -16.23 -4.75 10.36
N ALA A 72 -15.41 -3.74 10.04
CA ALA A 72 -15.11 -2.65 10.95
C ALA A 72 -16.21 -1.57 10.93
N ALA A 73 -16.39 -0.90 12.07
CA ALA A 73 -17.34 0.21 12.19
C ALA A 73 -16.95 1.42 11.33
N ASP A 74 -15.64 1.62 11.11
CA ASP A 74 -15.08 2.74 10.36
C ASP A 74 -14.25 2.24 9.17
N ALA A 75 -14.20 3.07 8.11
CA ALA A 75 -13.35 2.81 6.96
C ALA A 75 -11.89 3.22 7.26
N ASP A 76 -10.98 2.25 7.12
CA ASP A 76 -9.55 2.45 7.31
C ASP A 76 -8.86 2.98 6.02
N CYS A 77 -7.63 3.47 6.16
CA CYS A 77 -6.78 3.81 5.02
C CYS A 77 -5.31 3.45 5.27
N LEU A 78 -4.59 3.08 4.21
CA LEU A 78 -3.15 2.89 4.25
C LEU A 78 -2.45 4.20 3.90
N LEU A 79 -1.90 4.89 4.90
CA LEU A 79 -1.13 6.12 4.71
C LEU A 79 0.34 5.80 4.37
N VAL A 80 0.86 6.40 3.30
CA VAL A 80 2.23 6.19 2.81
C VAL A 80 2.96 7.51 2.64
N HIS A 81 4.22 7.53 3.06
CA HIS A 81 5.17 8.61 2.77
C HIS A 81 6.47 8.01 2.23
N LEU A 82 6.79 8.29 0.96
CA LEU A 82 7.91 7.65 0.24
C LEU A 82 9.30 8.09 0.72
N GLY A 83 9.40 9.18 1.48
CA GLY A 83 10.70 9.67 1.96
C GLY A 83 11.60 10.09 0.80
N MET A 84 12.88 9.70 0.83
CA MET A 84 13.84 10.13 -0.20
C MET A 84 13.93 9.18 -1.40
N SER A 85 13.70 7.88 -1.19
CA SER A 85 13.94 6.82 -2.17
C SER A 85 12.86 5.74 -2.19
N GLY A 86 11.79 5.90 -1.40
CA GLY A 86 10.69 4.96 -1.39
C GLY A 86 9.96 4.92 -2.72
N GLN A 87 9.48 3.73 -3.06
CA GLN A 87 8.74 3.44 -4.28
C GLN A 87 7.56 2.53 -3.93
N MET A 88 6.53 2.56 -4.75
CA MET A 88 5.46 1.56 -4.77
C MET A 88 5.37 1.07 -6.21
N LEU A 89 5.39 -0.24 -6.39
CA LEU A 89 5.47 -0.89 -7.69
C LEU A 89 4.35 -1.91 -7.76
N VAL A 90 3.67 -1.99 -8.90
CA VAL A 90 2.76 -3.12 -9.16
C VAL A 90 3.47 -4.06 -10.12
N THR A 91 3.62 -5.32 -9.73
CA THR A 91 4.28 -6.34 -10.51
C THR A 91 3.35 -7.52 -10.78
N GLY A 92 3.57 -8.24 -11.87
CA GLY A 92 2.83 -9.46 -12.16
C GLY A 92 3.17 -10.59 -11.18
N ALA A 93 2.27 -11.56 -11.09
CA ALA A 93 2.44 -12.76 -10.26
C ALA A 93 3.78 -13.46 -10.53
N GLY A 94 4.51 -13.78 -9.46
CA GLY A 94 5.78 -14.52 -9.57
C GLY A 94 6.95 -13.72 -10.16
N ALA A 95 6.83 -12.39 -10.24
CA ALA A 95 7.97 -11.54 -10.56
C ALA A 95 9.13 -11.75 -9.56
N PRO A 96 10.40 -11.66 -10.01
CA PRO A 96 11.54 -11.76 -9.11
C PRO A 96 11.46 -10.70 -7.99
N PRO A 97 11.89 -11.02 -6.76
CA PRO A 97 11.87 -10.06 -5.66
C PRO A 97 12.65 -8.78 -6.00
N VAL A 98 12.01 -7.63 -5.79
CA VAL A 98 12.68 -6.33 -5.90
C VAL A 98 13.64 -6.12 -4.73
N ARG A 99 14.81 -5.55 -5.03
CA ARG A 99 15.77 -5.17 -3.98
C ARG A 99 15.13 -4.16 -3.04
N HIS A 100 15.46 -4.24 -1.75
CA HIS A 100 14.92 -3.36 -0.71
C HIS A 100 13.39 -3.45 -0.56
N LEU A 101 12.79 -4.61 -0.84
CA LEU A 101 11.39 -4.89 -0.52
C LEU A 101 11.19 -4.85 1.00
N HIS A 102 10.30 -3.97 1.45
CA HIS A 102 10.03 -3.72 2.87
C HIS A 102 8.58 -3.94 3.27
N ALA A 103 7.68 -3.98 2.28
CA ALA A 103 6.29 -4.40 2.42
C ALA A 103 5.83 -4.93 1.07
N ARG A 104 4.89 -5.88 1.08
CA ARG A 104 4.28 -6.48 -0.10
C ARG A 104 2.82 -6.80 0.20
N ALA A 105 1.94 -6.59 -0.78
CA ALA A 105 0.57 -7.08 -0.75
C ALA A 105 0.28 -7.92 -2.00
N ILE A 106 -0.35 -9.08 -1.83
CA ILE A 106 -0.88 -9.90 -2.93
C ILE A 106 -2.33 -9.48 -3.16
N LEU A 107 -2.67 -9.17 -4.40
CA LEU A 107 -4.02 -8.78 -4.81
C LEU A 107 -4.80 -9.98 -5.36
N ASP A 108 -6.12 -9.81 -5.51
CA ASP A 108 -7.05 -10.87 -5.96
C ASP A 108 -6.91 -11.29 -7.43
N ASP A 109 -6.14 -10.56 -8.21
CA ASP A 109 -5.74 -10.91 -9.58
C ASP A 109 -4.30 -11.44 -9.67
N ASP A 110 -3.77 -11.90 -8.53
CA ASP A 110 -2.40 -12.41 -8.33
C ASP A 110 -1.29 -11.38 -8.56
N THR A 111 -1.62 -10.12 -8.87
CA THR A 111 -0.62 -9.05 -8.93
C THR A 111 -0.12 -8.70 -7.54
N GLU A 112 1.09 -8.15 -7.49
CA GLU A 112 1.75 -7.79 -6.24
C GLU A 112 1.97 -6.28 -6.19
N LEU A 113 1.64 -5.67 -5.06
CA LEU A 113 1.93 -4.28 -4.70
C LEU A 113 3.08 -4.18 -3.70
#